data_AF-A0A7W0NXB3-F1
#
_entry.id   AF-A0A7W0NXB3-F1
#
_cell.length_a   1.000
_cell.length_b   1.000
_cell.length_c   1.000
_cell.angle_alpha   90.00
_cell.angle_beta   90.00
_cell.angle_gamma   90.00
#
_symmetry.space_group_name_H-M   'P 1'
#
loop_
_entity.id
_entity.type
_entity.pdbx_description
1 polymer ?
#
loop_
_entity_poly.entity_id
_entity_poly.type
_entity_poly.pdbx_seq_one_letter_code
_entity_poly.pdbx_strand_id
1 'polypeptide(L)' 'MKRAASREGRVLVTKDSDFTNSFFVRREPPRLLLVSTGNITNDELEALFSACLPSIVHAFGSADFLELDRNGVTVRA' A
#
# COMPACT_ATOMS: atom_id res chain seq x y z
N MET A 1 8.74 5.82 11.21
CA MET A 1 8.33 4.87 10.14
C MET A 1 8.52 5.46 8.73
N LYS A 2 7.85 6.57 8.38
CA LYS A 2 7.96 7.24 7.06
C LYS A 2 9.42 7.51 6.63
N ARG A 3 10.21 8.18 7.49
CA ARG A 3 11.64 8.45 7.26
C ARG A 3 12.51 7.21 7.04
N ALA A 4 12.20 6.11 7.71
CA ALA A 4 12.95 4.85 7.57
C ALA A 4 12.65 4.22 6.20
N ALA A 5 11.38 4.20 5.79
CA ALA A 5 10.99 3.72 4.46
C ALA A 5 11.63 4.55 3.34
N SER A 6 11.68 5.89 3.49
CA SER A 6 12.32 6.77 2.51
C SER A 6 13.83 6.54 2.40
N ARG A 7 14.55 6.38 3.51
CA ARG A 7 16.00 6.12 3.50
C ARG A 7 16.37 4.77 2.90
N GLU A 8 15.51 3.78 3.08
CA GLU A 8 15.79 2.39 2.69
C GLU A 8 15.08 1.99 1.38
N GLY A 9 14.40 2.93 0.71
CA GLY A 9 13.67 2.66 -0.52
C GLY A 9 12.55 1.64 -0.36
N ARG A 10 11.96 1.49 0.84
CA ARG A 10 10.90 0.51 1.10
C ARG A 10 9.52 1.06 0.76
N VAL A 11 8.59 0.15 0.45
CA VAL A 11 7.16 0.46 0.39
C VAL A 11 6.61 0.48 1.82
N LEU A 12 5.88 1.54 2.18
CA LEU A 12 5.12 1.56 3.43
C LEU A 12 3.76 0.91 3.20
N VAL A 13 3.42 -0.12 3.98
CA VAL A 13 2.10 -0.74 3.99
C VAL A 13 1.35 -0.30 5.24
N THR A 14 0.11 0.19 5.10
CA THR A 14 -0.67 0.68 6.24
C THR A 14 -2.18 0.53 6.02
N LYS A 15 -2.94 0.39 7.11
CA LYS A 15 -4.41 0.53 7.12
C LYS A 15 -4.88 1.94 7.50
N ASP A 16 -3.94 2.78 7.92
CA ASP A 16 -4.22 4.13 8.39
C ASP A 16 -4.24 5.12 7.21
N SER A 17 -5.43 5.66 6.93
CA SER A 17 -5.65 6.63 5.86
C SER A 17 -4.92 7.96 6.09
N ASP A 18 -4.52 8.30 7.31
CA ASP A 18 -3.81 9.56 7.60
C ASP A 18 -2.42 9.64 6.92
N PHE A 19 -1.89 8.48 6.50
CA PHE A 19 -0.65 8.42 5.72
C PHE A 19 -0.81 8.95 4.28
N THR A 20 -2.04 8.94 3.74
CA THR A 20 -2.32 9.48 2.39
C THR A 20 -2.06 10.98 2.33
N ASN A 21 -2.52 11.75 3.32
CA ASN A 21 -2.29 13.19 3.41
C ASN A 21 -0.79 13.53 3.39
N SER A 22 0.01 12.78 4.13
CA SER A 22 1.47 12.94 4.16
C SER A 22 2.13 12.58 2.83
N PHE A 23 1.65 11.52 2.18
CA PHE A 23 2.12 11.08 0.88
C PHE A 23 1.87 12.17 -0.18
N PHE A 24 0.66 12.71 -0.27
CA PHE A 24 0.32 13.73 -1.26
C PHE A 24 1.04 15.06 -1.01
N VAL A 25 1.18 15.48 0.26
CA VAL A 25 1.79 16.78 0.60
C VAL A 25 3.32 16.75 0.57
N ARG A 26 3.94 15.64 1.00
CA ARG A 26 5.39 15.57 1.23
C ARG A 26 6.12 14.54 0.37
N ARG A 27 5.40 13.71 -0.40
CA ARG A 27 5.95 12.51 -1.07
C ARG A 27 6.74 11.64 -0.07
N GLU A 28 6.27 11.62 1.18
CA GLU A 28 6.88 10.85 2.26
C GLU A 28 5.81 9.97 2.93
N PRO A 29 5.89 8.63 2.78
CA PRO A 29 6.94 7.85 2.09
C PRO A 29 6.91 7.97 0.55
N PRO A 30 7.97 7.58 -0.17
CA PRO A 30 7.99 7.63 -1.64
C PRO A 30 7.05 6.61 -2.28
N ARG A 31 6.77 5.49 -1.61
CA ARG A 31 5.82 4.46 -2.07
C ARG A 31 4.90 4.02 -0.93
N LEU A 32 3.60 3.93 -1.23
CA LEU A 32 2.55 3.63 -0.26
C LEU A 32 1.62 2.53 -0.79
N LEU A 33 1.36 1.52 0.04
CA LEU A 33 0.27 0.57 -0.13
C LEU A 33 -0.73 0.79 1.01
N LEU A 34 -1.90 1.34 0.69
CA LEU A 34 -3.01 1.45 1.63
C LEU A 34 -3.82 0.15 1.61
N VAL A 35 -4.15 -0.38 2.77
CA VAL A 35 -5.00 -1.57 2.93
C VAL A 35 -6.36 -1.11 3.46
N SER A 36 -7.38 -1.16 2.61
CA SER A 36 -8.74 -0.64 2.86
C SER A 36 -9.78 -1.75 2.98
N THR A 37 -9.40 -2.91 3.51
CA THR A 37 -10.25 -4.11 3.56
C THR A 37 -11.34 -4.06 4.63
N GLY A 38 -11.36 -3.03 5.48
CA GLY A 38 -12.15 -3.01 6.70
C GLY A 38 -11.75 -4.14 7.67
N ASN A 39 -12.70 -4.62 8.46
CA ASN A 39 -12.49 -5.76 9.35
C ASN A 39 -12.52 -7.07 8.54
N ILE A 40 -11.40 -7.76 8.45
CA ILE A 40 -11.28 -9.12 7.89
C ILE A 40 -10.38 -9.94 8.81
N THR A 41 -10.49 -11.26 8.72
CA THR A 41 -9.60 -12.18 9.45
C THR A 41 -8.18 -12.12 8.88
N ASN A 42 -7.20 -12.58 9.67
CA ASN A 42 -5.82 -12.68 9.19
C ASN A 42 -5.71 -13.68 8.03
N ASP A 43 -6.46 -14.78 8.06
CA ASP A 43 -6.46 -15.79 7.01
C ASP A 43 -6.98 -15.20 5.68
N GLU A 44 -8.07 -14.42 5.74
CA GLU A 44 -8.59 -13.69 4.57
C GLU A 44 -7.57 -12.65 4.07
N LEU A 45 -6.90 -11.94 4.98
CA LEU A 45 -5.88 -10.95 4.64
C LEU A 45 -4.67 -11.60 3.96
N GLU A 46 -4.18 -12.72 4.48
CA GLU A 46 -3.06 -13.49 3.92
C GLU A 46 -3.41 -14.06 2.54
N ALA A 47 -4.61 -14.61 2.38
CA ALA A 47 -5.10 -15.11 1.10
C ALA A 47 -5.18 -13.98 0.07
N LEU A 48 -5.73 -12.82 0.46
CA LEU A 48 -5.83 -11.64 -0.39
C LEU A 48 -4.46 -11.12 -0.82
N PHE A 49 -3.52 -10.98 0.13
CA PHE A 49 -2.16 -10.56 -0.17
C PHE A 49 -1.47 -11.55 -1.10
N SER A 50 -1.58 -12.85 -0.83
CA SER A 50 -0.97 -13.89 -1.67
C SER A 50 -1.51 -13.86 -3.10
N ALA A 51 -2.82 -13.69 -3.27
CA ALA A 51 -3.45 -13.59 -4.57
C ALA A 51 -3.06 -12.30 -5.33
N CYS A 52 -2.92 -11.18 -4.62
CA CYS A 52 -2.65 -9.88 -5.22
C CYS A 52 -1.15 -9.52 -5.32
N LEU A 53 -0.25 -10.26 -4.67
CA LEU A 53 1.18 -9.92 -4.60
C LEU A 53 1.82 -9.71 -5.98
N PRO A 54 1.58 -10.56 -7.01
CA PRO A 54 2.14 -10.33 -8.33
C PRO A 54 1.69 -8.99 -8.93
N SER A 55 0.40 -8.67 -8.80
CA SER A 55 -0.18 -7.42 -9.30
C SER A 55 0.33 -6.19 -8.54
N ILE A 56 0.50 -6.31 -7.22
CA ILE A 56 1.09 -5.25 -6.37
C ILE A 56 2.52 -4.95 -6.83
N VAL A 57 3.36 -5.97 -7.01
CA VAL A 57 4.75 -5.81 -7.46
C VAL A 57 4.80 -5.20 -8.85
N HIS A 58 3.97 -5.68 -9.77
CA HIS A 58 3.90 -5.14 -11.13
C HIS A 58 3.50 -3.66 -11.13
N ALA A 59 2.44 -3.30 -10.39
CA ALA A 59 1.94 -1.93 -10.33
C ALA A 59 2.93 -0.95 -9.69
N PHE A 60 3.70 -1.38 -8.68
CA PHE A 60 4.79 -0.56 -8.11
C PHE A 60 5.96 -0.32 -9.08
N GLY A 61 5.98 -0.96 -10.26
CA GLY A 61 6.91 -0.65 -11.33
C GLY A 61 6.63 0.70 -12.01
N SER A 62 5.38 1.19 -11.93
CA SER A 62 4.96 2.43 -12.61
C SER A 62 4.14 3.39 -11.74
N ALA A 63 3.76 2.99 -10.52
CA ALA A 63 2.97 3.79 -9.60
C ALA A 63 3.60 3.85 -8.21
N ASP A 64 3.40 4.98 -7.53
CA ASP A 64 3.91 5.20 -6.17
C ASP A 64 2.84 4.98 -5.09
N PHE A 65 1.56 4.96 -5.47
CA PHE A 65 0.46 4.78 -4.53
C PHE A 65 -0.53 3.73 -5.04
N LEU A 66 -0.66 2.65 -4.27
CA LEU A 66 -1.62 1.59 -4.51
C LEU A 66 -2.58 1.46 -3.33
N GLU A 67 -3.77 0.96 -3.60
CA GLU A 67 -4.74 0.55 -2.59
C GLU A 67 -5.15 -0.90 -2.80
N LEU A 68 -5.10 -1.68 -1.72
CA LEU A 68 -5.59 -3.05 -1.64
C LEU A 68 -6.91 -3.04 -0.87
N ASP A 69 -8.00 -3.34 -1.55
CA ASP A 69 -9.32 -3.57 -0.95
C ASP A 69 -9.71 -5.05 -1.05
N ARG A 70 -10.95 -5.39 -0.69
CA ARG A 70 -11.43 -6.78 -0.75
C ARG A 70 -11.57 -7.33 -2.18
N ASN A 71 -11.55 -6.48 -3.19
CA ASN A 71 -11.70 -6.84 -4.60
C ASN A 71 -10.35 -6.96 -5.31
N GLY A 72 -9.29 -6.36 -4.76
CA GLY A 72 -7.93 -6.49 -5.24
C GLY A 72 -7.12 -5.21 -5.12
N VAL A 73 -6.08 -5.09 -5.96
CA VAL A 73 -5.21 -3.92 -5.99
C VAL A 73 -5.64 -2.92 -7.06
N THR A 74 -5.65 -1.64 -6.70
CA THR A 74 -5.93 -0.51 -7.60
C THR A 74 -4.81 0.53 -7.52
N VAL A 75 -4.52 1.19 -8.64
CA VAL A 75 -3.60 2.32 -8.68
C VAL A 75 -4.34 3.58 -8.26
N ARG A 76 -3.73 4.36 -7.36
CA ARG A 76 -4.27 5.65 -6.89
C ARG A 76 -3.39 6.78 -7.43
N ALA A 77 -4.02 7.77 -8.04
CA ALA A 77 -3.37 8.98 -8.58
C ALA A 77 -3.52 10.17 -7.63
#